data_AF-A0A8I0H369-F1
#
_entry.id   AF-A0A8I0H369-F1
#
_cell.length_a   1.000
_cell.length_b   1.000
_cell.length_c   1.000
_cell.angle_alpha   90.00
_cell.angle_beta   90.00
_cell.angle_gamma   90.00
#
_symmetry.space_group_name_H-M   'P 1'
#
loop_
_entity.id
_entity.type
_entity.pdbx_description
1 polymer ?
#
loop_
_entity_poly.entity_id
_entity_poly.type
_entity_poly.pdbx_seq_one_letter_code
_entity_poly.pdbx_strand_id
1 'polypeptide(L)'
;QNMLVGGGFGGKEDMSVQHHAALLCYLTRKPVKFKLSRQESILVHPKRHSFDMNFTMGCDENGIIQGVKASVVSDTGAFASLGGPV
;
A
#
# COMPACT_ATOMS: atom_id res chain seq x y z
N GLN A 1 13.50 22.15 5.04
CA GLN A 1 12.75 21.92 3.79
C GLN A 1 12.64 20.42 3.53
N ASN A 2 11.53 19.99 2.89
CA ASN A 2 11.50 19.03 1.79
C ASN A 2 10.27 19.42 0.96
N MET A 3 10.50 20.12 -0.17
CA MET A 3 9.45 20.66 -1.05
C MET A 3 8.96 19.65 -2.10
N LEU A 4 9.77 18.62 -2.36
CA LEU A 4 9.57 17.66 -3.44
C LEU A 4 9.41 16.26 -2.87
N VAL A 5 8.67 15.42 -3.61
CA VAL A 5 8.37 14.04 -3.24
C VAL A 5 9.47 13.12 -3.78
N GLY A 6 10.28 12.53 -2.89
CA GLY A 6 11.29 11.53 -3.26
C GLY A 6 10.73 10.12 -3.50
N GLY A 7 9.80 9.97 -4.45
CA GLY A 7 9.17 8.68 -4.80
C GLY A 7 8.05 8.25 -3.85
N GLY A 8 7.08 7.47 -4.37
CA GLY A 8 5.91 6.99 -3.63
C GLY A 8 5.69 5.48 -3.75
N PHE A 9 5.64 4.97 -4.98
CA PHE A 9 5.48 3.54 -5.29
C PHE A 9 4.29 2.88 -4.53
N GLY A 10 3.15 3.56 -4.49
CA GLY A 10 1.95 3.18 -3.72
C GLY A 10 2.03 3.51 -2.22
N GLY A 11 3.22 3.53 -1.64
CA GLY A 11 3.44 3.77 -0.21
C GLY A 11 3.10 5.16 0.32
N LYS A 12 2.57 6.07 -0.50
CA LYS A 12 2.15 7.43 -0.10
C LYS A 12 0.69 7.74 -0.48
N GLU A 13 -0.07 6.72 -0.89
CA GLU A 13 -1.50 6.85 -1.19
C GLU A 13 -2.32 6.90 0.09
N ASP A 14 -1.93 6.11 1.10
CA ASP A 14 -2.46 6.21 2.45
C ASP A 14 -1.98 7.45 3.23
N MET A 15 -2.79 7.84 4.21
CA MET A 15 -2.45 8.91 5.15
C MET A 15 -1.26 8.50 6.03
N SER A 16 -0.22 9.34 6.08
CA SER A 16 0.99 9.11 6.88
C SER A 16 1.19 10.20 7.94
N VAL A 17 1.63 11.39 7.51
CA VAL A 17 2.00 12.50 8.41
C VAL A 17 0.98 13.63 8.43
N GLN A 18 0.06 13.67 7.46
CA GLN A 18 -0.85 14.78 7.21
C GLN A 18 -1.77 15.05 8.41
N HIS A 19 -2.43 14.00 8.91
CA HIS A 19 -3.39 14.10 10.01
C HIS A 19 -2.72 14.44 11.35
N HIS A 20 -1.55 13.84 11.63
CA HIS A 20 -0.73 14.17 12.80
C HIS A 20 -0.33 15.66 12.81
N ALA A 21 0.23 16.15 11.69
CA ALA A 21 0.66 17.54 11.58
C ALA A 21 -0.53 18.52 11.67
N ALA A 22 -1.66 18.20 11.05
CA ALA A 22 -2.86 19.02 11.09
C ALA A 22 -3.43 19.16 12.52
N LEU A 23 -3.58 18.04 13.23
CA LEU A 23 -4.10 18.02 14.59
C LEU A 23 -3.18 18.79 15.55
N LEU A 24 -1.88 18.54 15.49
CA LEU A 24 -0.91 19.23 16.35
C LEU A 24 -0.89 20.73 16.08
N CYS A 25 -0.88 21.15 14.80
CA CYS A 25 -0.93 22.57 14.43
C CYS A 25 -2.20 23.25 14.96
N TYR A 26 -3.35 22.58 14.87
CA TYR A 26 -4.63 23.08 15.38
C TYR A 26 -4.60 23.29 16.89
N LEU A 27 -4.06 22.34 17.66
CA LEU A 27 -3.99 22.41 19.12
C LEU A 27 -2.95 23.43 19.60
N THR A 28 -1.75 23.44 19.00
CA THR A 28 -0.65 24.29 19.47
C THR A 28 -0.69 25.70 18.89
N ARG A 29 -1.52 25.95 17.86
CA ARG A 29 -1.60 27.20 17.11
C ARG A 29 -0.23 27.67 16.58
N LYS A 30 0.63 26.72 16.25
CA LYS A 30 2.01 26.94 15.78
C LYS A 30 2.28 26.05 14.58
N PRO A 31 3.11 26.47 13.61
CA PRO A 31 3.55 25.59 12.54
C PRO A 31 4.25 24.34 13.08
N VAL A 32 3.82 23.16 12.62
CA VAL A 32 4.38 21.87 13.02
C VAL A 32 5.01 21.17 11.82
N LYS A 33 6.22 20.65 11.99
CA LYS A 33 6.90 19.79 11.01
C LYS A 33 6.97 18.36 11.54
N PHE A 34 6.21 17.47 10.93
CA PHE A 34 6.23 16.04 11.25
C PHE A 34 7.09 15.28 10.24
N LYS A 35 8.12 14.58 10.70
CA LYS A 35 9.02 13.79 9.85
C LYS A 35 9.28 12.44 10.52
N LEU A 36 8.99 11.37 9.80
CA LEU A 36 9.34 10.01 10.20
C LEU A 36 10.84 9.76 9.94
N SER A 37 11.48 9.05 10.85
CA SER A 37 12.75 8.36 10.59
C SER A 37 12.57 7.29 9.51
N ARG A 38 13.67 6.77 8.96
CA ARG A 38 13.57 5.69 7.96
C ARG A 38 12.94 4.45 8.55
N GLN A 39 13.27 4.12 9.80
CA GLN A 39 12.73 2.95 10.49
C GLN A 39 11.22 3.07 10.70
N GLU A 40 10.76 4.21 11.22
CA GLU A 40 9.31 4.45 11.40
C GLU A 40 8.59 4.43 10.06
N SER A 41 9.15 5.03 9.01
CA SER A 41 8.58 4.97 7.66
C SER A 41 8.42 3.53 7.17
N ILE A 42 9.38 2.65 7.42
CA ILE A 42 9.26 1.23 7.07
C ILE A 42 8.17 0.55 7.90
N LEU A 43 8.03 0.89 9.18
CA LEU A 43 7.03 0.26 10.05
C LEU A 43 5.59 0.68 9.72
N VAL A 44 5.34 1.97 9.47
CA VAL A 44 3.97 2.51 9.42
C VAL A 44 3.36 2.58 8.02
N HIS A 45 4.17 2.69 6.97
CA HIS A 45 3.62 2.77 5.62
C HIS A 45 3.05 1.42 5.17
N PRO A 46 2.05 1.41 4.28
CA PRO A 46 1.51 0.17 3.73
C PRO A 46 2.62 -0.68 3.07
N LYS A 47 2.34 -1.97 2.95
CA LYS A 47 3.19 -2.95 2.29
C LYS A 47 2.41 -3.62 1.18
N ARG A 48 3.14 -4.23 0.25
CA ARG A 48 2.54 -5.09 -0.76
C ARG A 48 1.84 -6.25 -0.07
N HIS A 49 0.60 -6.52 -0.46
CA HIS A 49 -0.15 -7.67 0.01
C HIS A 49 0.58 -8.97 -0.30
N SER A 50 0.60 -9.87 0.67
CA SER A 50 0.98 -11.27 0.41
C SER A 50 -0.18 -11.94 -0.30
N PHE A 51 0.12 -12.72 -1.34
CA PHE A 51 -0.89 -13.45 -2.09
C PHE A 51 -0.58 -14.93 -2.08
N ASP A 52 -1.52 -15.73 -1.58
CA ASP A 52 -1.53 -17.18 -1.74
C ASP A 52 -2.37 -17.52 -2.96
N MET A 53 -1.72 -18.10 -3.96
CA MET A 53 -2.32 -18.25 -5.29
C MET A 53 -2.17 -19.67 -5.81
N ASN A 54 -3.29 -20.27 -6.20
CA ASN A 54 -3.35 -21.54 -6.89
C ASN A 54 -3.91 -21.32 -8.29
N PHE A 55 -3.09 -21.62 -9.30
CA PHE A 55 -3.46 -21.49 -10.70
C PHE A 55 -3.47 -22.87 -11.38
N THR A 56 -4.46 -23.11 -12.21
CA THR A 56 -4.50 -24.23 -13.15
C THR A 56 -4.77 -23.67 -14.53
N MET A 57 -3.87 -23.94 -15.47
CA MET A 57 -3.98 -23.48 -16.85
C MET A 57 -4.12 -24.70 -17.76
N GLY A 58 -5.14 -24.68 -18.62
CA GLY A 58 -5.34 -25.69 -19.65
C GLY A 58 -4.86 -25.18 -20.99
N CYS A 59 -4.08 -26.00 -21.71
CA CYS A 59 -3.69 -25.77 -23.10
C CYS A 59 -4.13 -26.94 -23.97
N ASP A 60 -4.38 -26.68 -25.25
CA ASP A 60 -4.57 -27.73 -26.25
C ASP A 60 -3.23 -28.32 -26.72
N GLU A 61 -3.30 -29.27 -27.66
CA GLU A 61 -2.14 -29.95 -28.24
C GLU A 61 -1.18 -29.03 -29.00
N ASN A 62 -1.65 -27.86 -29.45
CA ASN A 62 -0.86 -26.84 -30.13
C ASN A 62 -0.29 -25.81 -29.16
N GLY A 63 -0.51 -25.99 -27.85
CA GLY A 63 -0.07 -25.06 -26.80
C GLY A 63 -0.96 -23.81 -26.66
N ILE A 64 -2.14 -23.78 -27.28
CA ILE A 64 -3.06 -22.65 -27.17
C ILE A 64 -3.83 -22.72 -25.86
N ILE A 65 -3.79 -21.62 -25.10
CA ILE A 65 -4.45 -21.50 -23.80
C ILE A 65 -5.97 -21.58 -23.99
N GLN A 66 -6.59 -22.58 -23.37
CA GLN A 66 -8.04 -22.79 -23.43
C GLN A 66 -8.74 -22.17 -22.21
N GLY A 67 -8.04 -22.02 -21.09
CA GLY A 67 -8.60 -21.38 -19.91
C GLY A 67 -7.69 -21.42 -18.69
N VAL A 68 -8.04 -20.62 -17.69
CA VAL A 68 -7.35 -20.53 -16.41
C VAL A 68 -8.38 -20.60 -15.28
N LYS A 69 -8.13 -21.49 -14.31
CA LYS A 69 -8.79 -21.48 -13.01
C LYS A 69 -7.81 -20.90 -11.99
N ALA A 70 -8.22 -19.85 -11.27
CA ALA A 70 -7.40 -19.19 -10.27
C ALA A 70 -8.15 -19.12 -8.94
N SER A 71 -7.47 -19.47 -7.85
CA SER A 71 -7.87 -19.15 -6.48
C SER A 71 -6.80 -18.28 -5.88
N VAL A 72 -7.15 -17.05 -5.52
CA VAL A 72 -6.22 -16.03 -5.03
C VAL A 72 -6.74 -15.49 -3.70
N VAL A 73 -5.93 -15.61 -2.65
CA VAL A 73 -6.21 -15.04 -1.33
C VAL A 73 -5.17 -13.96 -1.05
N SER A 74 -5.62 -12.78 -0.67
CA SER A 74 -4.78 -11.62 -0.37
C SER A 74 -4.81 -11.33 1.13
N ASP A 75 -3.64 -11.24 1.77
CA ASP A 75 -3.53 -10.72 3.13
C ASP A 75 -3.44 -9.18 3.08
N THR A 76 -4.53 -8.53 3.49
CA THR A 76 -4.64 -7.07 3.53
C THR A 76 -4.14 -6.43 4.82
N GLY A 77 -3.71 -7.25 5.79
CA GLY A 77 -3.30 -6.79 7.10
C GLY A 77 -4.45 -6.20 7.92
N ALA A 78 -4.13 -5.29 8.83
CA ALA A 78 -5.09 -4.78 9.82
C ALA A 78 -6.08 -3.73 9.30
N PHE A 79 -5.80 -3.09 8.16
CA PHE A 79 -6.60 -2.00 7.60
C PHE A 79 -6.88 -2.26 6.14
N ALA A 80 -8.07 -1.86 5.66
CA ALA A 80 -8.49 -2.16 4.30
C ALA A 80 -7.55 -1.58 3.23
N SER A 81 -7.05 -0.33 3.42
CA SER A 81 -6.22 0.39 2.44
C SER A 81 -6.79 0.19 1.01
N LEU A 82 -5.95 -0.22 0.07
CA LEU A 82 -6.30 -0.55 -1.31
C LEU A 82 -6.51 -2.05 -1.54
N GLY A 83 -6.87 -2.79 -0.50
CA GLY A 83 -7.13 -4.23 -0.57
C GLY A 83 -8.50 -4.58 -1.16
N GLY A 84 -9.41 -3.60 -1.27
CA GLY A 84 -10.70 -3.77 -1.92
C GLY A 84 -10.62 -3.78 -3.45
N PRO A 85 -11.67 -4.22 -4.14
CA PRO A 85 -11.75 -4.11 -5.60
C PRO A 85 -11.69 -2.63 -6.02
N VAL A 86 -10.86 -2.34 -7.03
CA VAL A 86 -10.73 -1.03 -7.70
C VAL A 86 -11.44 -1.02 -9.04
#